data_AF-A0A2M8A7C9-F1
#
_entry.id   AF-A0A2M8A7C9-F1
#
_cell.length_a   1.000
_cell.length_b   1.000
_cell.length_c   1.000
_cell.angle_alpha   90.00
_cell.angle_beta   90.00
_cell.angle_gamma   90.00
#
_symmetry.space_group_name_H-M   'P 1'
#
loop_
_entity.id
_entity.type
_entity.pdbx_description
1 polymer ?
#
loop_
_entity_poly.entity_id
_entity_poly.type
_entity_poly.pdbx_seq_one_letter_code
_entity_poly.pdbx_strand_id
1 'polypeptide(L)'
;MKSFGIIIILLLTFSCSEKQTDLRIVEFEKELGKKETKSLNSLVSDFERNLRNIYPDLPIQKCYEKYLTDMTSELTTDWEKFEFQSDKTNSEFHQSGLWNEIYEVNYFQKPGSQDSIKSLNINRIGKYMRAIYAVKDSDSLLKKYWDKRDAAGLMQNELVINGILSSKPDFNDYFHKRIVVVEFSF
;
A
#
# COMPACT_ATOMS: atom_id res chain seq x y z
N MET A 1 69.29 -19.62 -6.07
CA MET A 1 68.40 -19.17 -4.97
C MET A 1 67.15 -18.55 -5.56
N LYS A 2 66.00 -19.12 -5.21
CA LYS A 2 64.64 -18.55 -5.14
C LYS A 2 64.01 -17.95 -6.42
N SER A 3 63.10 -18.77 -6.97
CA SER A 3 61.82 -18.41 -7.58
C SER A 3 61.26 -17.05 -7.16
N PHE A 4 60.71 -16.30 -8.12
CA PHE A 4 59.54 -15.45 -7.89
C PHE A 4 58.64 -15.48 -9.12
N GLY A 5 57.65 -16.37 -9.10
CA GLY A 5 56.48 -16.27 -9.98
C GLY A 5 55.58 -15.14 -9.49
N ILE A 6 55.25 -14.19 -10.34
CA ILE A 6 54.30 -13.12 -10.04
C ILE A 6 52.89 -13.72 -10.20
N ILE A 7 52.25 -14.03 -9.07
CA ILE A 7 50.82 -14.37 -9.02
C ILE A 7 50.06 -13.04 -9.00
N ILE A 8 49.42 -12.69 -10.10
CA ILE A 8 48.41 -11.63 -10.15
C ILE A 8 47.17 -12.18 -9.46
N ILE A 9 47.01 -11.86 -8.18
CA ILE A 9 45.77 -12.11 -7.44
C ILE A 9 44.75 -11.10 -7.96
N LEU A 10 43.89 -11.56 -8.86
CA LEU A 10 42.64 -10.90 -9.21
C LEU A 10 41.78 -10.88 -7.94
N LEU A 11 41.90 -9.81 -7.17
CA LEU A 11 40.93 -9.46 -6.14
C LEU A 11 39.63 -9.09 -6.87
N LEU A 12 38.84 -10.11 -7.22
CA LEU A 12 37.41 -9.98 -7.42
C LEU A 12 36.85 -9.59 -6.06
N THR A 13 36.92 -8.30 -5.72
CA THR A 13 36.09 -7.73 -4.67
C THR A 13 34.66 -7.92 -5.15
N PHE A 14 34.03 -8.98 -4.66
CA PHE A 14 32.59 -9.11 -4.60
C PHE A 14 32.09 -7.81 -3.97
N SER A 15 31.67 -6.87 -4.81
CA SER A 15 30.72 -5.85 -4.42
C SER A 15 29.43 -6.61 -4.19
N CYS A 16 29.33 -7.20 -3.01
CA CYS A 16 28.05 -7.38 -2.36
C CYS A 16 27.55 -5.94 -2.24
N SER A 17 26.73 -5.49 -3.20
CA SER A 17 26.00 -4.25 -3.03
C SER A 17 25.18 -4.48 -1.76
N GLU A 18 25.63 -3.92 -0.64
CA GLU A 18 24.77 -3.76 0.53
C GLU A 18 23.48 -3.18 -0.05
N LYS A 19 22.39 -3.95 0.00
CA LYS A 19 21.09 -3.47 -0.49
C LYS A 19 20.87 -2.16 0.25
N GLN A 20 20.97 -1.05 -0.47
CA GLN A 20 20.81 0.27 0.11
C GLN A 20 19.46 0.26 0.82
N THR A 21 19.51 0.32 2.14
CA THR A 21 18.30 0.25 2.95
C THR A 21 17.60 1.58 2.74
N ASP A 22 16.43 1.55 2.11
CA ASP A 22 15.60 2.73 1.94
C ASP A 22 15.16 3.22 3.32
N LEU A 23 15.74 4.35 3.76
CA LEU A 23 15.49 4.91 5.08
C LEU A 23 14.02 5.27 5.28
N ARG A 24 13.29 5.57 4.19
CA ARG A 24 11.84 5.83 4.24
C ARG A 24 11.11 4.58 4.73
N ILE A 25 11.49 3.40 4.24
CA ILE A 25 10.86 2.14 4.66
C ILE A 25 11.11 1.90 6.14
N VAL A 26 12.34 2.14 6.61
CA VAL A 26 12.69 1.98 8.03
C VAL A 26 11.86 2.91 8.91
N GLU A 27 11.72 4.17 8.54
CA GLU A 27 10.93 5.16 9.29
C GLU A 27 9.44 4.82 9.29
N PHE A 28 8.89 4.46 8.13
CA PHE A 28 7.50 4.03 8.00
C PHE A 28 7.19 2.81 8.86
N GLU A 29 8.01 1.75 8.78
CA GLU A 29 7.78 0.50 9.52
C GLU A 29 7.98 0.68 11.03
N LYS A 30 8.86 1.59 11.43
CA LYS A 30 9.04 1.99 12.84
C LYS A 30 7.77 2.62 13.40
N GLU A 31 7.16 3.55 12.67
CA GLU A 31 5.91 4.21 13.09
C GLU A 31 4.71 3.26 13.02
N LEU A 32 4.62 2.45 11.97
CA LEU A 32 3.51 1.52 11.77
C LEU A 32 3.53 0.38 12.80
N GLY A 33 4.72 -0.12 13.14
CA GLY A 33 4.91 -1.25 14.03
C GLY A 33 5.07 -2.57 13.26
N LYS A 34 5.84 -3.49 13.85
CA LYS A 34 6.23 -4.77 13.21
C LYS A 34 5.03 -5.67 12.88
N LYS A 35 4.03 -5.73 13.77
CA LYS A 35 2.86 -6.60 13.62
C LYS A 35 1.97 -6.11 12.48
N GLU A 36 1.70 -4.81 12.48
CA GLU A 36 0.91 -4.08 11.50
C GLU A 36 1.60 -4.07 10.13
N THR A 37 2.91 -3.83 10.09
CA THR A 37 3.73 -3.94 8.86
C THR A 37 3.63 -5.32 8.23
N LYS A 38 3.76 -6.38 9.03
CA LYS A 38 3.61 -7.76 8.54
C LYS A 38 2.23 -7.98 7.92
N SER A 39 1.18 -7.47 8.57
CA SER A 39 -0.18 -7.58 8.06
C SER A 39 -0.40 -6.79 6.76
N LEU A 40 0.17 -5.59 6.64
CA LEU A 40 0.13 -4.80 5.40
C LEU A 40 0.87 -5.53 4.26
N ASN A 41 1.97 -6.22 4.56
CA ASN A 41 2.67 -7.05 3.59
C ASN A 41 1.81 -8.23 3.11
N SER A 42 1.07 -8.88 4.01
CA SER A 42 0.10 -9.92 3.65
C SER A 42 -0.98 -9.37 2.72
N LEU A 43 -1.55 -8.20 3.03
CA LEU A 43 -2.55 -7.52 2.19
C LEU A 43 -2.02 -7.23 0.79
N VAL A 44 -0.83 -6.64 0.67
CA VAL A 44 -0.20 -6.36 -0.63
C VAL A 44 0.03 -7.65 -1.41
N SER A 45 0.50 -8.72 -0.75
CA SER A 45 0.75 -10.00 -1.41
C SER A 45 -0.54 -10.66 -1.91
N ASP A 46 -1.63 -10.51 -1.16
CA ASP A 46 -2.97 -11.00 -1.53
C ASP A 46 -3.53 -10.23 -2.72
N PHE A 47 -3.43 -8.91 -2.68
CA PHE A 47 -3.81 -8.02 -3.79
C PHE A 47 -3.02 -8.33 -5.06
N GLU A 48 -1.68 -8.41 -4.98
CA GLU A 48 -0.83 -8.73 -6.13
C GLU A 48 -1.11 -10.15 -6.69
N ARG A 49 -1.55 -11.09 -5.85
CA ARG A 49 -2.02 -12.40 -6.33
C ARG A 49 -3.32 -12.28 -7.10
N ASN A 50 -4.29 -11.50 -6.61
CA ASN A 50 -5.52 -11.24 -7.37
C ASN A 50 -5.21 -10.58 -8.73
N LEU A 51 -4.36 -9.56 -8.74
CA LEU A 51 -3.92 -8.88 -9.96
C LEU A 51 -3.34 -9.84 -11.01
N ARG A 52 -2.54 -10.81 -10.60
CA ARG A 52 -1.97 -11.83 -11.50
C ARG A 52 -3.02 -12.80 -12.03
N ASN A 53 -4.10 -13.03 -11.29
CA ASN A 53 -5.20 -13.87 -11.76
C ASN A 53 -6.03 -13.15 -12.83
N ILE A 54 -6.33 -11.88 -12.62
CA ILE A 54 -7.19 -11.11 -13.53
C ILE A 54 -6.42 -10.50 -14.72
N TYR A 55 -5.09 -10.36 -14.62
CA TYR A 55 -4.21 -9.86 -15.68
C TYR A 55 -2.93 -10.72 -15.83
N PRO A 56 -3.03 -12.00 -16.23
CA PRO A 56 -1.92 -12.95 -16.20
C PRO A 56 -0.76 -12.60 -17.13
N ASP A 57 -1.03 -11.90 -18.24
CA ASP A 57 -0.05 -11.58 -19.27
C ASP A 57 0.67 -10.24 -19.03
N LEU A 58 0.33 -9.52 -17.96
CA LEU A 58 0.91 -8.22 -17.64
C LEU A 58 1.98 -8.32 -16.54
N PRO A 59 3.06 -7.51 -16.62
CA PRO A 59 3.95 -7.32 -15.48
C PRO A 59 3.19 -6.62 -14.35
N ILE A 60 3.54 -6.94 -13.10
CA ILE A 60 2.77 -6.51 -11.91
C ILE A 60 2.50 -5.00 -11.85
N GLN A 61 3.45 -4.17 -12.27
CA GLN A 61 3.31 -2.72 -12.32
C GLN A 61 2.16 -2.29 -13.25
N LYS A 62 2.04 -2.94 -14.41
CA LYS A 62 0.96 -2.71 -15.37
C LYS A 62 -0.35 -3.30 -14.89
N CYS A 63 -0.33 -4.35 -14.06
CA CYS A 63 -1.54 -4.83 -13.41
C CYS A 63 -2.14 -3.77 -12.46
N TYR A 64 -1.32 -3.02 -11.70
CA TYR A 64 -1.80 -1.91 -10.86
C TYR A 64 -2.42 -0.78 -11.69
N GLU A 65 -1.74 -0.32 -12.74
CA GLU A 65 -2.27 0.68 -13.66
C GLU A 65 -3.61 0.24 -14.29
N LYS A 66 -3.66 -1.03 -14.73
CA LYS A 66 -4.84 -1.60 -15.37
C LYS A 66 -6.00 -1.79 -14.39
N TYR A 67 -5.72 -2.24 -13.17
CA TYR A 67 -6.72 -2.33 -12.09
C TYR A 67 -7.40 -0.99 -11.85
N LEU A 68 -6.61 0.06 -11.64
CA LEU A 68 -7.13 1.41 -11.40
C LEU A 68 -7.95 1.92 -12.58
N THR A 69 -7.46 1.72 -13.81
CA THR A 69 -8.17 2.14 -15.02
C THR A 69 -9.50 1.40 -15.21
N ASP A 70 -9.50 0.08 -15.02
CA ASP A 70 -10.70 -0.75 -15.15
C ASP A 70 -11.72 -0.42 -14.05
N MET A 71 -11.28 -0.07 -12.83
CA MET A 71 -12.16 0.34 -11.71
C MET A 71 -12.96 1.62 -11.99
N THR A 72 -12.47 2.50 -12.88
CA THR A 72 -13.18 3.73 -13.30
C THR A 72 -13.84 3.59 -14.67
N SER A 73 -13.72 2.44 -15.33
CA SER A 73 -14.23 2.25 -16.69
C SER A 73 -15.73 1.93 -16.68
N GLU A 74 -16.50 2.66 -17.47
CA GLU A 74 -17.91 2.34 -17.74
C GLU A 74 -18.11 0.97 -18.42
N LEU A 75 -17.05 0.42 -19.01
CA LEU A 75 -17.08 -0.89 -19.65
C LEU A 75 -16.92 -2.05 -18.67
N THR A 76 -16.67 -1.76 -17.39
CA THR A 76 -16.47 -2.80 -16.39
C THR A 76 -17.81 -3.31 -15.87
N THR A 77 -18.06 -4.60 -16.12
CA THR A 77 -19.30 -5.28 -15.72
C THR A 77 -19.08 -6.36 -14.66
N ASP A 78 -17.88 -6.94 -14.61
CA ASP A 78 -17.47 -7.93 -13.62
C ASP A 78 -16.70 -7.24 -12.49
N TRP A 79 -17.42 -6.90 -11.42
CA TRP A 79 -16.88 -6.23 -10.24
C TRP A 79 -16.26 -7.21 -9.24
N GLU A 80 -16.71 -8.47 -9.24
CA GLU A 80 -16.22 -9.52 -8.32
C GLU A 80 -14.74 -9.80 -8.56
N LYS A 81 -14.25 -9.68 -9.80
CA LYS A 81 -12.83 -9.85 -10.12
C LYS A 81 -11.89 -8.90 -9.32
N PHE A 82 -12.39 -7.77 -8.82
CA PHE A 82 -11.58 -6.82 -8.07
C PHE A 82 -11.50 -7.14 -6.57
N GLU A 83 -12.32 -8.07 -6.10
CA GLU A 83 -12.30 -8.50 -4.72
C GLU A 83 -10.96 -9.17 -4.38
N PHE A 84 -10.41 -8.79 -3.25
CA PHE A 84 -9.23 -9.40 -2.65
C PHE A 84 -9.45 -9.45 -1.14
N GLN A 85 -8.45 -9.92 -0.39
CA GLN A 85 -8.55 -10.32 1.01
C GLN A 85 -9.21 -11.69 1.18
N SER A 86 -8.49 -12.74 0.76
CA SER A 86 -8.85 -14.10 1.16
C SER A 86 -9.12 -14.21 2.67
N ASP A 87 -9.96 -15.16 3.11
CA ASP A 87 -10.34 -15.32 4.53
C ASP A 87 -9.16 -15.26 5.50
N LYS A 88 -8.04 -15.87 5.10
CA LYS A 88 -6.78 -15.83 5.85
C LYS A 88 -6.23 -14.40 5.96
N THR A 89 -6.07 -13.70 4.84
CA THR A 89 -5.54 -12.33 4.82
C THR A 89 -6.47 -11.37 5.56
N ASN A 90 -7.78 -11.50 5.38
CA ASN A 90 -8.77 -10.72 6.10
C ASN A 90 -8.70 -10.94 7.62
N SER A 91 -8.57 -12.20 8.04
CA SER A 91 -8.38 -12.55 9.45
C SER A 91 -7.09 -11.95 10.02
N GLU A 92 -5.98 -12.06 9.29
CA GLU A 92 -4.70 -11.44 9.68
C GLU A 92 -4.81 -9.91 9.77
N PHE A 93 -5.52 -9.28 8.84
CA PHE A 93 -5.73 -7.83 8.80
C PHE A 93 -6.44 -7.31 10.05
N HIS A 94 -7.50 -8.00 10.49
CA HIS A 94 -8.24 -7.64 11.69
C HIS A 94 -7.49 -8.01 12.98
N GLN A 95 -6.96 -9.23 13.07
CA GLN A 95 -6.26 -9.71 14.27
C GLN A 95 -4.94 -8.97 14.54
N SER A 96 -4.31 -8.44 13.48
CA SER A 96 -3.11 -7.61 13.65
C SER A 96 -3.41 -6.30 14.36
N GLY A 97 -4.64 -5.80 14.26
CA GLY A 97 -5.03 -4.46 14.68
C GLY A 97 -4.82 -3.41 13.59
N LEU A 98 -4.18 -3.76 12.46
CA LEU A 98 -3.91 -2.82 11.36
C LEU A 98 -5.21 -2.17 10.83
N TRP A 99 -6.32 -2.93 10.76
CA TRP A 99 -7.61 -2.36 10.36
C TRP A 99 -8.00 -1.16 11.23
N ASN A 100 -7.84 -1.27 12.56
CA ASN A 100 -8.13 -0.16 13.49
C ASN A 100 -7.10 0.98 13.43
N GLU A 101 -5.89 0.71 12.93
CA GLU A 101 -4.85 1.73 12.72
C GLU A 101 -5.07 2.54 11.43
N ILE A 102 -5.92 2.03 10.51
CA ILE A 102 -6.28 2.69 9.26
C ILE A 102 -7.69 3.30 9.36
N TYR A 103 -8.63 2.57 9.95
CA TYR A 103 -10.06 2.88 9.95
C TYR A 103 -10.62 3.01 11.36
N GLU A 104 -11.70 3.76 11.46
CA GLU A 104 -12.55 3.84 12.65
C GLU A 104 -14.02 3.79 12.22
N VAL A 105 -14.88 3.35 13.13
CA VAL A 105 -16.33 3.33 12.92
C VAL A 105 -16.98 4.32 13.87
N ASN A 106 -17.68 5.27 13.27
CA ASN A 106 -18.50 6.24 13.99
C ASN A 106 -19.97 5.85 13.89
N TYR A 107 -20.70 6.08 14.98
CA TYR A 107 -22.14 5.83 15.06
C TYR A 107 -22.86 7.17 15.17
N PHE A 108 -23.67 7.49 14.16
CA PHE A 108 -24.48 8.69 14.15
C PHE A 108 -25.92 8.33 14.46
N GLN A 109 -26.57 9.06 15.35
CA GLN A 109 -27.99 8.84 15.60
C GLN A 109 -28.80 9.28 14.37
N LYS A 110 -29.68 8.40 13.88
CA LYS A 110 -30.55 8.74 12.76
C LYS A 110 -31.57 9.78 13.23
N PRO A 111 -31.70 10.93 12.53
CA PRO A 111 -32.68 11.95 12.92
C PRO A 111 -34.09 11.36 13.01
N GLY A 112 -34.71 11.44 14.18
CA GLY A 112 -36.07 10.93 14.42
C GLY A 112 -36.21 9.42 14.57
N SER A 113 -35.11 8.65 14.72
CA SER A 113 -35.18 7.23 15.10
C SER A 113 -34.22 6.88 16.24
N GLN A 114 -34.47 5.74 16.89
CA GLN A 114 -33.56 5.17 17.90
C GLN A 114 -32.40 4.41 17.26
N ASP A 115 -32.35 4.32 15.93
CA ASP A 115 -31.31 3.60 15.21
C ASP A 115 -30.05 4.47 15.07
N SER A 116 -28.92 3.79 14.97
CA SER A 116 -27.64 4.42 14.61
C SER A 116 -27.26 4.07 13.18
N ILE A 117 -26.67 5.05 12.49
CA ILE A 117 -26.03 4.89 11.19
C ILE A 117 -24.56 4.63 11.45
N LYS A 118 -24.07 3.45 11.03
CA LYS A 118 -22.66 3.11 11.03
C LYS A 118 -21.97 3.83 9.88
N SER A 119 -20.92 4.59 10.17
CA SER A 119 -20.11 5.28 9.17
C SER A 119 -18.65 4.89 9.36
N LEU A 120 -18.06 4.32 8.30
CA LEU A 120 -16.63 4.08 8.24
C LEU A 120 -15.91 5.41 8.00
N ASN A 121 -14.83 5.65 8.74
CA ASN A 121 -13.97 6.82 8.61
C ASN A 121 -12.50 6.40 8.68
N ILE A 122 -11.60 7.32 8.33
CA ILE A 122 -10.16 7.12 8.50
C ILE A 122 -9.78 7.44 9.94
N ASN A 123 -9.02 6.54 10.56
CA ASN A 123 -8.37 6.84 11.83
C ASN A 123 -7.17 7.78 11.60
N ARG A 124 -7.41 9.09 11.72
CA ARG A 124 -6.41 10.13 11.45
C ARG A 124 -5.21 10.11 12.41
N ILE A 125 -5.40 9.59 13.63
CA ILE A 125 -4.35 9.48 14.64
C ILE A 125 -3.72 8.07 14.70
N GLY A 126 -4.26 7.14 13.91
CA GLY A 126 -3.79 5.77 13.82
C GLY A 126 -2.36 5.70 13.28
N LYS A 127 -1.68 4.59 13.60
CA LYS A 127 -0.28 4.37 13.21
C LYS A 127 -0.05 4.45 11.71
N TYR A 128 -1.04 4.09 10.88
CA TYR A 128 -0.89 4.19 9.42
C TYR A 128 -0.75 5.64 8.95
N MET A 129 -1.64 6.54 9.40
CA MET A 129 -1.56 7.96 9.02
C MET A 129 -0.30 8.64 9.57
N ARG A 130 0.14 8.26 10.77
CA ARG A 130 1.43 8.68 11.33
C ARG A 130 2.63 8.18 10.52
N ALA A 131 2.61 6.92 10.10
CA ALA A 131 3.68 6.33 9.31
C ALA A 131 3.78 7.01 7.94
N ILE A 132 2.66 7.29 7.27
CA ILE A 132 2.64 8.09 6.04
C ILE A 132 3.16 9.50 6.30
N TYR A 133 2.72 10.17 7.38
CA TYR A 133 3.20 11.52 7.73
C TYR A 133 4.72 11.59 7.84
N ALA A 134 5.34 10.60 8.49
CA ALA A 134 6.79 10.56 8.69
C ALA A 134 7.57 10.56 7.37
N VAL A 135 7.00 9.97 6.31
CA VAL A 135 7.65 9.86 4.99
C VAL A 135 7.03 10.74 3.92
N LYS A 136 6.00 11.55 4.24
CA LYS A 136 5.15 12.20 3.22
C LYS A 136 5.90 13.14 2.29
N ASP A 137 6.93 13.83 2.78
CA ASP A 137 7.69 14.81 1.99
C ASP A 137 8.78 14.15 1.13
N SER A 138 8.93 12.81 1.19
CA SER A 138 9.89 12.07 0.38
C SER A 138 9.44 11.81 -1.06
N ASP A 139 8.13 11.90 -1.33
CA ASP A 139 7.55 11.67 -2.64
C ASP A 139 6.26 12.49 -2.83
N SER A 140 5.99 12.89 -4.08
CA SER A 140 4.87 13.77 -4.41
C SER A 140 3.50 13.08 -4.32
N LEU A 141 3.42 11.76 -4.61
CA LEU A 141 2.20 10.98 -4.41
C LEU A 141 1.94 10.84 -2.91
N LEU A 142 2.95 10.49 -2.11
CA LEU A 142 2.81 10.36 -0.65
C LEU A 142 2.31 11.66 0.00
N LYS A 143 2.89 12.81 -0.40
CA LYS A 143 2.47 14.12 0.11
C LYS A 143 1.01 14.41 -0.21
N LYS A 144 0.62 14.30 -1.49
CA LYS A 144 -0.75 14.55 -1.93
C LYS A 144 -1.73 13.57 -1.27
N TYR A 145 -1.35 12.31 -1.15
CA TYR A 145 -2.14 11.28 -0.51
C TYR A 145 -2.44 11.65 0.95
N TRP A 146 -1.40 11.99 1.71
CA TRP A 146 -1.55 12.41 3.10
C TRP A 146 -2.42 13.66 3.21
N ASP A 147 -2.13 14.72 2.44
CA ASP A 147 -2.87 15.98 2.48
C ASP A 147 -4.38 15.77 2.19
N LYS A 148 -4.71 14.92 1.21
CA LYS A 148 -6.10 14.65 0.83
C LYS A 148 -6.82 13.76 1.84
N ARG A 149 -6.15 12.73 2.35
CA ARG A 149 -6.74 11.82 3.35
C ARG A 149 -6.97 12.53 4.68
N ASP A 150 -6.05 13.42 5.08
CA ASP A 150 -6.21 14.26 6.28
C ASP A 150 -7.31 15.32 6.08
N ALA A 151 -7.40 15.96 4.92
CA ALA A 151 -8.45 16.96 4.68
C ALA A 151 -9.85 16.33 4.55
N ALA A 152 -9.99 15.31 3.70
CA ALA A 152 -11.30 14.80 3.26
C ALA A 152 -11.71 13.46 3.89
N GLY A 153 -10.79 12.72 4.52
CA GLY A 153 -11.07 11.36 4.98
C GLY A 153 -11.21 10.36 3.83
N LEU A 154 -12.23 9.50 3.89
CA LEU A 154 -12.58 8.59 2.80
C LEU A 154 -13.19 9.36 1.63
N MET A 155 -12.65 9.16 0.44
CA MET A 155 -13.12 9.79 -0.79
C MET A 155 -13.74 8.74 -1.72
N GLN A 156 -14.55 9.20 -2.68
CA GLN A 156 -15.08 8.34 -3.73
C GLN A 156 -13.94 7.71 -4.53
N ASN A 157 -14.07 6.42 -4.87
CA ASN A 157 -13.04 5.64 -5.56
C ASN A 157 -12.52 6.35 -6.81
N GLU A 158 -13.40 6.94 -7.62
CA GLU A 158 -13.02 7.66 -8.84
C GLU A 158 -12.08 8.84 -8.56
N LEU A 159 -12.36 9.63 -7.51
CA LEU A 159 -11.50 10.77 -7.13
C LEU A 159 -10.12 10.31 -6.65
N VAL A 160 -10.09 9.23 -5.87
CA VAL A 160 -8.85 8.62 -5.37
C VAL A 160 -8.02 8.10 -6.53
N ILE A 161 -8.64 7.31 -7.42
CA ILE A 161 -8.00 6.69 -8.58
C ILE A 161 -7.42 7.76 -9.51
N ASN A 162 -8.21 8.77 -9.86
CA ASN A 162 -7.76 9.88 -10.71
C ASN A 162 -6.61 10.66 -10.05
N GLY A 163 -6.67 10.85 -8.73
CA GLY A 163 -5.58 11.47 -7.95
C GLY A 163 -4.28 10.67 -7.97
N ILE A 164 -4.37 9.34 -7.85
CA ILE A 164 -3.22 8.44 -7.91
C ILE A 164 -2.63 8.46 -9.33
N LEU A 165 -3.43 8.19 -10.36
CA LEU A 165 -2.97 8.10 -11.75
C LEU A 165 -2.36 9.42 -12.26
N SER A 166 -2.98 10.56 -11.92
CA SER A 166 -2.46 11.89 -12.29
C SER A 166 -1.11 12.24 -11.64
N SER A 167 -0.75 11.55 -10.55
CA SER A 167 0.54 11.69 -9.88
C SER A 167 1.63 10.80 -10.47
N LYS A 168 1.34 10.05 -11.56
CA LYS A 168 2.30 9.20 -12.30
C LYS A 168 3.04 8.23 -11.37
N PRO A 169 2.31 7.32 -10.70
CA PRO A 169 2.90 6.44 -9.69
C PRO A 169 3.89 5.45 -10.33
N ASP A 170 5.01 5.23 -9.65
CA ASP A 170 5.86 4.05 -9.88
C ASP A 170 5.40 2.87 -9.02
N PHE A 171 4.77 1.86 -9.61
CA PHE A 171 4.30 0.68 -8.87
C PHE A 171 5.42 -0.33 -8.52
N ASN A 172 6.68 -0.01 -8.78
CA ASN A 172 7.81 -0.66 -8.11
C ASN A 172 8.12 -0.06 -6.73
N ASP A 173 7.71 1.18 -6.49
CA ASP A 173 7.94 1.85 -5.22
C ASP A 173 7.11 1.18 -4.11
N TYR A 174 7.75 1.03 -2.95
CA TYR A 174 7.19 0.37 -1.78
C TYR A 174 5.87 1.02 -1.31
N PHE A 175 5.78 2.34 -1.38
CA PHE A 175 4.66 3.12 -0.86
C PHE A 175 3.53 3.26 -1.86
N HIS A 176 3.85 3.49 -3.13
CA HIS A 176 2.83 3.74 -4.17
C HIS A 176 1.83 2.60 -4.28
N LYS A 177 2.31 1.35 -4.26
CA LYS A 177 1.43 0.19 -4.28
C LYS A 177 0.64 0.01 -2.98
N ARG A 178 1.21 0.35 -1.82
CA ARG A 178 0.53 0.26 -0.52
C ARG A 178 -0.61 1.24 -0.40
N ILE A 179 -0.46 2.45 -0.96
CA ILE A 179 -1.56 3.40 -1.08
C ILE A 179 -2.73 2.74 -1.79
N VAL A 180 -2.51 2.17 -3.00
CA VAL A 180 -3.59 1.50 -3.75
C VAL A 180 -4.23 0.40 -2.92
N VAL A 181 -3.44 -0.49 -2.32
CA VAL A 181 -3.98 -1.63 -1.56
C VAL A 181 -4.82 -1.17 -0.38
N VAL A 182 -4.38 -0.15 0.36
CA VAL A 182 -5.13 0.40 1.49
C VAL A 182 -6.42 1.06 1.03
N GLU A 183 -6.43 1.80 -0.08
CA GLU A 183 -7.64 2.46 -0.57
C GLU A 183 -8.79 1.51 -0.91
N PHE A 184 -8.50 0.22 -1.16
CA PHE A 184 -9.51 -0.78 -1.49
C PHE A 184 -9.64 -1.88 -0.43
N SER A 185 -9.11 -1.66 0.78
CA SER A 185 -9.03 -2.70 1.81
C SER A 185 -10.18 -2.70 2.83
N PHE A 186 -11.23 -1.90 2.66
CA PHE A 186 -12.23 -1.64 3.71
C PHE A 186 -13.46 -2.55 3.66
#